data_AF-A0A1C4X093-F1
#
_entry.id   AF-A0A1C4X093-F1
#
_cell.length_a   1.000
_cell.length_b   1.000
_cell.length_c   1.000
_cell.angle_alpha   90.00
_cell.angle_beta   90.00
_cell.angle_gamma   90.00
#
_symmetry.space_group_name_H-M   'P 1'
#
loop_
_entity.id
_entity.type
_entity.pdbx_description
1 polymer ?
#
loop_
_entity_poly.entity_id
_entity_poly.type
_entity_poly.pdbx_seq_one_letter_code
_entity_poly.pdbx_strand_id
1 'polypeptide(L)'
;MAKLLRRPRVRSLVAAGAVAGGLVLGLASPAQADYTSPLYPTLKACNAARPSYVSSWTSPQACHAMYNWNGTKVVGYAFLVKTRY
;
A
#
# COMPACT_ATOMS: atom_id res chain seq x y z
N MET A 1 -0.89 -31.32 -28.24
CA MET A 1 -1.25 -30.65 -26.95
C MET A 1 -2.64 -30.99 -26.39
N ALA A 2 -3.64 -31.38 -27.18
CA ALA A 2 -5.03 -31.50 -26.71
C ALA A 2 -5.41 -32.75 -25.85
N LYS A 3 -4.56 -33.79 -25.75
CA LYS A 3 -4.93 -35.04 -25.04
C LYS A 3 -4.68 -35.01 -23.52
N LEU A 4 -3.76 -34.19 -23.00
CA LEU A 4 -3.45 -34.14 -21.56
C LEU A 4 -4.59 -33.52 -20.73
N LEU A 5 -5.30 -32.54 -21.31
CA LEU A 5 -6.41 -31.85 -20.64
C LEU A 5 -7.69 -32.69 -20.56
N ARG A 6 -7.75 -33.92 -21.08
CA ARG A 6 -8.94 -34.78 -20.95
C ARG A 6 -9.06 -35.48 -19.60
N ARG A 7 -7.97 -35.51 -18.80
CA ARG A 7 -7.95 -36.17 -17.49
C ARG A 7 -8.31 -35.16 -16.40
N PRO A 8 -9.36 -35.41 -15.58
CA PRO A 8 -9.85 -34.44 -14.59
C PRO A 8 -8.77 -34.02 -13.59
N ARG A 9 -7.90 -34.96 -13.16
CA ARG A 9 -6.78 -34.68 -12.26
C ARG A 9 -5.76 -33.68 -12.83
N VAL A 10 -5.53 -33.71 -14.15
CA VAL A 10 -4.58 -32.80 -14.82
C VAL A 10 -5.18 -31.39 -14.93
N ARG A 11 -6.50 -31.28 -15.18
CA ARG A 11 -7.19 -29.98 -15.17
C ARG A 11 -7.15 -29.31 -13.80
N SER A 12 -7.40 -30.07 -12.74
CA SER A 12 -7.35 -29.56 -11.36
C SER A 12 -5.94 -29.10 -10.98
N LEU A 13 -4.89 -29.80 -11.40
CA LEU A 13 -3.50 -29.40 -11.16
C LEU A 13 -3.13 -28.11 -11.90
N VAL A 14 -3.55 -27.95 -13.15
CA VAL A 14 -3.31 -26.72 -13.92
C VAL A 14 -4.08 -25.54 -13.32
N ALA A 15 -5.34 -25.75 -12.94
CA ALA A 15 -6.14 -24.71 -12.28
C ALA A 15 -5.54 -24.31 -10.93
N ALA A 16 -5.13 -25.27 -10.10
CA ALA A 16 -4.48 -25.01 -8.82
C ALA A 16 -3.14 -24.29 -9.00
N GLY A 17 -2.33 -24.70 -9.99
CA GLY A 17 -1.08 -24.03 -10.34
C GLY A 17 -1.28 -22.59 -10.83
N ALA A 18 -2.34 -22.32 -11.61
CA ALA A 18 -2.69 -20.99 -12.07
C ALA A 18 -3.18 -20.09 -10.92
N VAL A 19 -4.01 -20.63 -10.01
CA VAL A 19 -4.48 -19.89 -8.83
C VAL A 19 -3.32 -19.61 -7.87
N ALA A 20 -2.47 -20.59 -7.60
CA ALA A 20 -1.30 -20.42 -6.74
C ALA A 20 -0.27 -19.45 -7.37
N GLY A 21 0.00 -19.55 -8.67
CA GLY A 21 0.86 -18.63 -9.39
C GLY A 21 0.30 -17.20 -9.42
N GLY A 22 -1.01 -17.06 -9.64
CA GLY A 22 -1.70 -15.77 -9.59
C GLY A 22 -1.69 -15.14 -8.21
N LEU A 23 -1.82 -15.94 -7.14
CA LEU A 23 -1.70 -15.48 -5.76
C LEU A 23 -0.27 -15.04 -5.43
N VAL A 24 0.74 -15.82 -5.80
CA VAL A 24 2.14 -15.45 -5.56
C VAL A 24 2.50 -14.17 -6.29
N LEU A 25 2.12 -14.02 -7.56
CA LEU A 25 2.38 -12.80 -8.33
C LEU A 25 1.53 -11.60 -7.85
N GLY A 26 0.30 -11.83 -7.40
CA GLY A 26 -0.59 -10.78 -6.89
C GLY A 26 -0.27 -10.32 -5.45
N LEU A 27 0.38 -11.18 -4.64
CA LEU A 27 0.79 -10.87 -3.26
C LEU A 27 2.24 -10.40 -3.15
N ALA A 28 3.08 -10.60 -4.17
CA ALA A 28 4.52 -10.28 -4.13
C ALA A 28 4.87 -8.79 -4.26
N SER A 29 3.90 -7.90 -4.45
CA SER A 29 4.17 -6.47 -4.49
C SER A 29 3.10 -5.74 -3.67
N PRO A 30 3.39 -5.34 -2.42
CA PRO A 30 2.56 -4.32 -1.78
C PRO A 30 2.54 -3.14 -2.74
N ALA A 31 1.34 -2.78 -3.20
CA ALA A 31 1.13 -1.75 -4.22
C ALA A 31 2.01 -0.55 -3.90
N GLN A 32 2.99 -0.30 -4.76
CA GLN A 32 4.01 0.70 -4.53
C GLN A 32 3.44 2.10 -4.69
N ALA A 33 2.73 2.59 -3.68
CA ALA A 33 2.18 3.92 -3.69
C ALA A 33 2.53 4.60 -2.38
N ASP A 34 3.46 5.56 -2.46
CA ASP A 34 3.57 6.59 -1.44
C ASP A 34 2.18 7.23 -1.26
N TYR A 35 1.71 7.34 -0.02
CA TYR A 35 0.41 7.92 0.27
C TYR A 35 0.48 8.95 1.39
N THR A 36 -0.39 9.96 1.33
CA THR A 36 -0.47 10.99 2.36
C THR A 36 -1.36 10.50 3.50
N SER A 37 -0.94 10.74 4.75
CA SER A 37 -1.74 10.46 5.94
C SER A 37 -3.06 11.25 5.94
N PRO A 38 -4.02 10.91 6.81
CA PRO A 38 -5.14 11.80 7.11
C PRO A 38 -4.66 13.19 7.56
N LEU A 39 -5.53 14.19 7.41
CA LEU A 39 -5.27 15.54 7.86
C LEU A 39 -5.44 15.64 9.38
N TYR A 40 -4.41 16.10 10.08
CA TYR A 40 -4.42 16.33 11.52
C TYR A 40 -4.57 17.82 11.85
N PRO A 41 -5.34 18.20 12.88
CA PRO A 41 -5.62 19.61 13.19
C PRO A 41 -4.40 20.36 13.76
N THR A 42 -3.43 19.65 14.36
CA THR A 42 -2.24 20.25 14.95
C THR A 42 -0.98 19.46 14.60
N LEU A 43 0.17 20.15 14.59
CA LEU A 43 1.47 19.52 14.39
C LEU A 43 1.75 18.44 15.46
N LYS A 44 1.29 18.67 16.70
CA LYS A 44 1.42 17.70 17.79
C LYS A 44 0.64 16.41 17.52
N ALA A 45 -0.61 16.53 17.08
CA ALA A 45 -1.44 15.37 16.72
C ALA A 45 -0.85 14.59 15.55
N CYS A 46 -0.33 15.29 14.54
CA CYS A 46 0.36 14.68 13.41
C CYS A 46 1.59 13.88 13.86
N ASN A 47 2.46 14.48 14.69
CA ASN A 47 3.65 13.80 15.20
C ASN A 47 3.32 12.63 16.14
N ALA A 48 2.21 12.69 16.88
CA ALA A 48 1.76 11.60 17.72
C ALA A 48 1.24 10.41 16.92
N ALA A 49 0.58 10.64 15.78
CA ALA A 49 0.10 9.59 14.89
C ALA A 49 1.22 8.99 14.01
N ARG A 50 2.22 9.79 13.63
CA ARG A 50 3.31 9.38 12.73
C ARG A 50 3.93 8.00 13.04
N PRO A 51 4.28 7.65 14.29
CA PRO A 51 4.88 6.36 14.62
C PRO A 51 3.99 5.15 14.30
N SER A 52 2.66 5.30 14.26
CA SER A 52 1.73 4.18 13.98
C SER A 52 1.78 3.71 12.53
N TYR A 53 2.42 4.48 11.64
CA TYR A 53 2.56 4.16 10.21
C TYR A 53 3.93 3.56 9.87
N VAL A 54 4.77 3.32 10.87
CA VAL A 54 6.04 2.61 10.70
C VAL A 54 5.75 1.12 10.60
N SER A 55 6.23 0.49 9.53
CA SER A 55 6.20 -0.96 9.39
C SER A 55 7.50 -1.44 8.75
N SER A 56 7.63 -2.75 8.54
CA SER A 56 8.73 -3.33 7.76
C SER A 56 8.76 -2.82 6.31
N TRP A 57 7.64 -2.31 5.80
CA TRP A 57 7.46 -1.90 4.41
C TRP A 57 7.24 -0.39 4.24
N THR A 58 7.02 0.35 5.33
CA THR A 58 6.67 1.78 5.30
C THR A 58 7.51 2.62 6.25
N SER A 59 7.85 3.83 5.81
CA SER A 59 8.60 4.84 6.51
C SER A 59 7.87 6.19 6.39
N PRO A 60 7.18 6.65 7.45
CA PRO A 60 6.55 7.95 7.44
C PRO A 60 7.59 9.08 7.48
N GLN A 61 7.36 10.11 6.69
CA GLN A 61 8.19 11.32 6.61
C GLN A 61 7.83 12.33 7.71
N ALA A 62 8.52 13.47 7.74
CA ALA A 62 8.17 14.56 8.63
C ALA A 62 6.76 15.11 8.34
N CYS A 63 6.07 15.54 9.39
CA CYS A 63 4.82 16.29 9.27
C CYS A 63 5.07 17.63 8.58
N HIS A 64 4.23 17.98 7.62
CA HIS A 64 4.22 19.25 6.92
C HIS A 64 2.85 19.92 7.02
N ALA A 65 2.83 21.24 6.94
CA ALA A 65 1.59 22.00 6.92
C ALA A 65 0.87 21.80 5.58
N MET A 66 -0.44 21.59 5.65
CA MET A 66 -1.33 21.59 4.50
C MET A 66 -2.03 22.94 4.44
N TYR A 67 -2.09 23.53 3.26
CA TYR A 67 -2.70 24.84 3.05
C TYR A 67 -4.03 24.69 2.31
N ASN A 68 -4.90 25.67 2.48
CA ASN A 68 -6.12 25.78 1.67
C ASN A 68 -5.80 25.97 0.17
N TRP A 69 -6.83 25.90 -0.68
CA TRP A 69 -6.68 25.94 -2.15
C TRP A 69 -5.90 27.15 -2.68
N ASN A 70 -5.90 28.28 -1.95
CA ASN A 70 -5.19 29.50 -2.32
C ASN A 70 -3.86 29.69 -1.57
N GLY A 71 -3.41 28.72 -0.78
CA GLY A 71 -2.10 28.71 -0.11
C GLY A 71 -1.96 29.66 1.10
N THR A 72 -3.02 30.34 1.52
CA THR A 72 -2.92 31.42 2.52
C THR A 72 -3.10 30.97 3.96
N LYS A 73 -3.77 29.85 4.21
CA LYS A 73 -4.09 29.38 5.56
C LYS A 73 -3.73 27.92 5.73
N VAL A 74 -3.06 27.61 6.84
CA VAL A 74 -2.84 26.22 7.27
C VAL A 74 -4.18 25.63 7.68
N VAL A 75 -4.60 24.57 6.99
CA VAL A 75 -5.83 23.82 7.27
C VAL A 75 -5.57 22.57 8.11
N GLY A 76 -4.30 22.19 8.27
CA GLY A 76 -3.87 21.09 9.12
C GLY A 76 -2.46 20.65 8.80
N TYR A 77 -2.11 19.46 9.25
CA TYR A 77 -0.80 18.84 9.06
C TYR A 77 -0.96 17.40 8.59
N ALA A 78 -0.09 16.97 7.70
CA ALA A 78 -0.05 15.59 7.21
C ALA A 78 1.41 15.15 7.04
N PHE A 79 1.66 13.86 6.86
CA PHE A 79 2.96 13.34 6.46
C PHE A 79 2.78 12.37 5.30
N LEU A 80 3.84 12.23 4.49
CA LEU A 80 3.89 11.23 3.44
C LEU A 80 4.35 9.91 4.05
N VAL A 81 3.61 8.84 3.83
CA VAL A 81 4.05 7.48 4.11
C VAL A 81 4.76 6.98 2.87
N LYS A 82 6.09 6.90 2.97
CA LYS A 82 6.88 6.29 1.92
C LYS A 82 7.01 4.81 2.15
N THR A 83 7.10 4.06 1.09
CA THR A 83 7.32 2.63 1.13
C THR A 83 8.80 2.34 0.93
N ARG A 84 9.35 1.37 1.67
CA ARG A 84 10.79 1.09 1.73
C ARG A 84 11.16 0.07 0.64
N TYR A 85 11.82 0.53 -0.41
CA TYR A 85 12.45 -0.32 -1.44
C TYR A 85 13.60 0.41 -2.11
#